data_AF-A0A0G1WK24-F1
#
_entry.id   AF-A0A0G1WK24-F1
#
_cell.length_a   1.000
_cell.length_b   1.000
_cell.length_c   1.000
_cell.angle_alpha   90.00
_cell.angle_beta   90.00
_cell.angle_gamma   90.00
#
_symmetry.space_group_name_H-M   'P 1'
#
loop_
_entity.id
_entity.type
_entity.pdbx_description
1 polymer ?
#
loop_
_entity_poly.entity_id
_entity_poly.type
_entity_poly.pdbx_seq_one_letter_code
_entity_poly.pdbx_strand_id
1 'polypeptide(L)'
;MALYCVELYQSPIYMMNNTNLLIGIVVALIIGAAAGYYFGYDVGWEKALQANASGQNAEENPFAEVETNPLENVKTNPYEGVRTNPFE
;
A
#
# COMPACT_ATOMS: atom_id res chain seq x y z
N MET A 1 -17.95 -10.86 -55.61
CA MET A 1 -17.88 -9.39 -55.54
C MET A 1 -18.85 -8.93 -54.46
N ALA A 2 -18.37 -8.70 -53.24
CA ALA A 2 -19.17 -8.09 -52.17
C ALA A 2 -18.19 -7.47 -51.15
N LEU A 3 -17.67 -6.30 -51.47
CA LEU A 3 -16.80 -5.51 -50.59
C LEU A 3 -17.22 -4.04 -50.68
N TYR A 4 -18.44 -3.73 -50.25
CA TYR A 4 -18.88 -2.34 -50.04
C TYR A 4 -19.94 -2.31 -48.95
N CYS A 5 -19.51 -2.22 -47.70
CA CYS A 5 -20.29 -1.62 -46.61
C CYS A 5 -19.36 -1.42 -45.40
N VAL A 6 -18.38 -0.53 -45.57
CA VAL A 6 -17.79 0.20 -44.46
C VAL A 6 -18.01 1.66 -44.84
N GLU A 7 -19.21 2.16 -44.57
CA GLU A 7 -19.42 3.60 -44.52
C GLU A 7 -18.56 4.12 -43.37
N LEU A 8 -17.50 4.84 -43.74
CA LEU A 8 -16.70 5.64 -42.85
C LEU A 8 -17.65 6.63 -42.17
N TYR A 9 -17.99 6.33 -40.92
CA TYR A 9 -18.62 7.26 -39.98
C TYR A 9 -17.63 8.40 -39.72
N GLN A 10 -17.51 9.33 -40.67
CA GLN A 10 -16.87 10.61 -40.42
C GLN A 10 -17.71 11.33 -39.37
N SER A 11 -17.14 11.45 -38.19
CA SER A 11 -17.78 11.96 -37.00
C SER A 11 -18.21 13.44 -37.18
N PRO A 12 -19.37 13.85 -36.63
CA PRO A 12 -19.89 15.22 -36.72
C PRO A 12 -19.03 16.27 -35.98
N ILE A 13 -17.88 15.87 -35.42
CA ILE A 13 -17.00 16.68 -34.58
C ILE A 13 -16.34 17.81 -35.38
N TYR A 14 -16.20 17.67 -36.70
CA TYR A 14 -15.55 18.65 -37.56
C TYR A 14 -16.39 19.89 -37.91
N MET A 15 -17.67 19.95 -37.49
CA MET A 15 -18.55 21.13 -37.68
C MET A 15 -18.83 21.92 -36.39
N MET A 16 -18.21 21.57 -35.26
CA MET A 16 -18.32 22.34 -34.02
C MET A 16 -17.14 23.31 -33.89
N ASN A 17 -17.41 24.58 -33.57
CA ASN A 17 -16.39 25.57 -33.26
C ASN A 17 -15.35 24.99 -32.30
N ASN A 18 -14.06 25.25 -32.54
CA ASN A 18 -12.94 24.73 -31.72
C ASN A 18 -13.16 24.94 -30.22
N THR A 19 -13.81 26.04 -29.84
CA THR A 19 -14.21 26.34 -28.46
C THR A 19 -15.19 25.31 -27.88
N ASN A 20 -16.21 24.92 -28.63
CA ASN A 20 -17.20 23.92 -28.19
C ASN A 20 -16.59 22.51 -28.11
N LEU A 21 -15.65 22.21 -29.01
CA LEU A 21 -14.88 20.97 -28.97
C LEU A 21 -13.97 20.93 -27.73
N LEU A 22 -13.26 22.02 -27.45
CA LEU A 22 -12.38 22.13 -26.28
C LEU A 22 -13.19 22.00 -24.98
N ILE A 23 -14.35 22.66 -24.90
CA ILE A 23 -15.28 22.55 -23.77
C ILE A 23 -15.75 21.10 -23.62
N GLY A 24 -16.11 20.42 -24.71
CA GLY A 24 -16.52 19.01 -24.68
C GLY A 24 -15.43 18.09 -24.10
N ILE A 25 -14.17 18.30 -24.52
CA ILE A 25 -13.02 17.54 -23.99
C ILE A 25 -12.84 17.81 -22.49
N VAL A 26 -12.85 19.08 -22.07
CA VAL A 26 -12.64 19.45 -20.66
C VAL A 26 -13.73 18.85 -19.77
N VAL A 27 -14.99 18.92 -20.20
CA VAL A 27 -16.12 18.34 -19.45
C VAL A 27 -15.98 16.82 -19.35
N ALA A 28 -15.66 16.13 -20.45
CA ALA A 28 -15.44 14.69 -20.45
C ALA A 28 -14.27 14.28 -19.53
N LEU A 29 -13.21 15.07 -19.48
CA LEU A 29 -12.04 14.82 -18.64
C LEU A 29 -12.38 14.97 -17.15
N ILE A 30 -13.16 16.00 -16.78
CA ILE A 30 -13.61 16.21 -15.40
C ILE A 30 -14.54 15.08 -14.95
N ILE A 31 -15.52 14.70 -15.77
CA ILE A 31 -16.46 13.63 -15.44
C ILE A 31 -15.72 12.29 -15.36
N GLY A 32 -14.82 12.01 -16.30
CA GLY A 32 -13.98 10.81 -16.30
C GLY A 32 -13.06 10.74 -15.09
N ALA A 33 -12.47 11.87 -14.67
CA ALA A 33 -11.65 11.93 -13.47
C ALA A 33 -12.47 11.69 -12.19
N ALA A 34 -13.65 12.30 -12.07
CA ALA A 34 -14.51 12.12 -10.91
C ALA A 34 -15.05 10.68 -10.80
N ALA A 35 -15.55 10.12 -11.91
CA ALA A 35 -15.99 8.72 -11.96
C ALA A 35 -14.81 7.76 -11.71
N GLY A 36 -13.67 8.01 -12.36
CA GLY A 36 -12.45 7.23 -12.17
C GLY A 36 -11.93 7.27 -10.73
N TYR A 37 -12.02 8.41 -10.05
CA TYR A 37 -11.67 8.52 -8.63
C TYR A 37 -12.63 7.73 -7.75
N TYR A 38 -13.94 7.86 -7.97
CA TYR A 38 -14.95 7.16 -7.17
C TYR A 38 -14.86 5.64 -7.32
N PHE A 39 -14.80 5.12 -8.55
CA PHE A 39 -14.70 3.68 -8.80
C PHE A 39 -13.29 3.13 -8.57
N GLY A 40 -12.26 3.96 -8.74
CA GLY A 40 -10.86 3.56 -8.60
C GLY A 40 -10.38 3.48 -7.15
N TYR A 41 -10.96 4.28 -6.24
CA TYR A 41 -10.57 4.28 -4.84
C TYR A 41 -10.83 2.92 -4.17
N ASP A 42 -12.01 2.35 -4.36
CA ASP A 42 -12.36 1.07 -3.71
C ASP A 42 -11.57 -0.12 -4.27
N VAL A 43 -11.41 -0.20 -5.60
CA VAL A 43 -10.72 -1.33 -6.26
C VAL A 43 -9.19 -1.21 -6.15
N GLY A 44 -8.67 0.01 -6.13
CA GLY A 44 -7.23 0.29 -6.08
C GLY A 44 -6.67 0.24 -4.66
N TRP A 45 -7.42 0.74 -3.67
CA TRP A 45 -6.96 0.83 -2.29
C TRP A 45 -6.82 -0.55 -1.64
N GLU A 46 -7.78 -1.45 -1.83
CA GLU A 46 -7.68 -2.81 -1.28
C GLU A 46 -6.51 -3.60 -1.87
N LYS A 47 -6.28 -3.47 -3.18
CA LYS A 47 -5.14 -4.13 -3.86
C LYS A 47 -3.79 -3.52 -3.46
N ALA A 48 -3.73 -2.21 -3.26
CA ALA A 48 -2.52 -1.55 -2.78
C ALA A 48 -2.24 -1.87 -1.30
N LEU A 49 -3.27 -1.99 -0.47
CA LEU A 49 -3.12 -2.35 0.95
C LEU A 49 -2.71 -3.81 1.10
N GLN A 50 -3.26 -4.72 0.29
CA GLN A 50 -2.86 -6.13 0.24
C GLN A 50 -1.43 -6.30 -0.31
N ALA A 51 -1.04 -5.53 -1.34
CA ALA A 51 0.33 -5.54 -1.85
C ALA A 51 1.36 -4.97 -0.86
N ASN A 52 0.99 -3.97 -0.04
CA ASN A 52 1.84 -3.47 1.04
C ASN A 52 1.86 -4.42 2.26
N ALA A 53 0.75 -5.10 2.57
CA ALA A 53 0.70 -6.10 3.62
C ALA A 53 1.53 -7.36 3.29
N SER A 54 1.67 -7.71 2.01
CA SER A 54 2.61 -8.74 1.55
C SER A 54 4.08 -8.27 1.52
N GLY A 55 4.33 -6.97 1.56
CA GLY A 55 5.67 -6.36 1.56
C GLY A 55 6.22 -6.07 2.95
N GLN A 56 5.33 -5.96 3.96
CA GLN A 56 5.70 -6.04 5.35
C GLN A 56 5.85 -7.52 5.72
N ASN A 57 6.99 -8.09 5.30
CA ASN A 57 7.65 -9.03 6.19
C ASN A 57 7.70 -8.31 7.54
N ALA A 58 6.84 -8.71 8.47
CA ALA A 58 7.25 -8.72 9.84
C ALA A 58 8.60 -9.44 9.81
N GLU A 59 9.69 -8.68 9.89
CA GLU A 59 10.91 -9.19 10.50
C GLU A 59 10.46 -9.60 11.92
N GLU A 60 9.83 -10.75 12.03
CA GLU A 60 9.90 -11.57 13.23
C GLU A 60 11.39 -11.77 13.39
N ASN A 61 12.01 -10.91 14.20
CA ASN A 61 13.38 -11.08 14.59
C ASN A 61 13.46 -12.50 15.16
N PRO A 62 14.12 -13.45 14.49
CA PRO A 62 14.12 -14.85 14.91
C PRO A 62 14.87 -15.03 16.24
N PHE A 63 15.46 -13.94 16.76
CA PHE A 63 16.14 -13.86 18.04
C PHE A 63 15.39 -12.98 19.06
N ALA A 64 14.13 -12.60 18.82
CA ALA A 64 13.31 -11.85 19.77
C ALA A 64 13.12 -12.58 21.11
N GLU A 65 13.20 -13.91 21.10
CA GLU A 65 13.10 -14.76 22.29
C GLU A 65 14.45 -15.01 22.98
N VAL A 66 15.56 -14.52 22.42
CA VAL A 66 16.87 -14.71 23.03
C VAL A 66 17.07 -13.62 24.08
N GLU A 67 17.01 -14.02 25.36
CA GLU A 67 17.42 -13.15 26.47
C GLU A 67 18.83 -12.62 26.21
N THR A 68 18.95 -11.29 26.09
CA THR A 68 20.22 -10.62 25.81
C THR A 68 21.21 -10.69 26.98
N ASN A 69 20.74 -11.11 28.16
CA ASN A 69 21.57 -11.29 29.34
C ASN A 69 21.25 -12.59 30.09
N PRO A 70 21.86 -13.73 29.72
CA PRO A 70 21.63 -15.03 30.35
C PRO A 70 22.08 -15.12 31.82
N LEU A 71 22.65 -14.04 32.37
CA LEU A 71 23.10 -13.94 33.75
C LEU A 71 22.23 -12.97 34.59
N GLU A 72 21.14 -12.44 34.04
CA GLU A 72 20.28 -11.48 34.77
C GLU A 72 19.65 -12.09 36.03
N ASN A 73 19.38 -13.40 36.02
CA ASN A 73 18.75 -14.12 37.12
C ASN A 73 19.72 -15.02 37.92
N VAL A 74 21.03 -14.90 37.71
CA VAL A 74 22.00 -15.67 38.49
C VAL A 74 22.54 -14.83 39.65
N LYS A 75 22.64 -15.46 40.82
CA LYS A 75 23.23 -14.84 42.00
C LYS A 75 24.72 -14.57 41.75
N THR A 76 25.06 -13.31 41.49
CA THR A 76 26.42 -12.85 41.13
C THR A 76 27.41 -12.99 42.29
N ASN A 77 26.93 -13.10 43.53
CA ASN A 77 27.76 -13.35 44.69
C ASN A 77 27.28 -14.58 45.49
N PRO A 78 27.96 -15.73 45.36
CA PRO A 78 27.58 -16.96 46.07
C PRO A 78 27.68 -16.87 47.60
N TYR A 79 28.38 -15.86 48.14
CA TYR A 79 28.53 -15.64 49.59
C TYR A 79 27.59 -14.57 50.15
N GLU A 80 26.71 -14.00 49.32
CA GLU A 80 25.70 -13.04 49.76
C GLU A 80 24.70 -13.74 50.70
N GLY A 81 24.87 -13.54 52.01
CA GLY A 81 24.08 -14.19 53.06
C GLY A 81 24.85 -15.22 53.90
N VAL A 82 26.13 -15.46 53.62
CA VAL A 82 26.99 -16.24 54.52
C VAL A 82 27.56 -15.31 55.58
N ARG A 83 27.35 -15.65 56.86
CA ARG A 83 28.05 -14.99 57.98
C ARG A 83 29.55 -15.27 57.82
N THR A 84 30.30 -14.25 57.45
CA THR A 84 31.77 -14.31 57.32
C THR A 84 32.45 -14.52 58.67
N ASN A 85 31.78 -14.15 59.75
CA ASN A 85 32.24 -14.35 61.12
C ASN A 85 31.35 -15.39 61.84
N PRO A 86 31.89 -16.57 62.19
CA PRO A 86 31.16 -17.61 62.91
C PRO A 86 31.01 -17.32 64.42
N PHE A 87 31.54 -16.21 64.93
CA PHE A 87 31.49 -15.81 66.34
C PHE A 87 30.80 -14.45 66.58
N GLU A 88 30.08 -13.93 65.58
CA GLU A 88 29.08 -12.86 65.72
C GLU A 88 27.70 -13.40 66.11
#